data_AF-A0A847B4Q0-F1
#
_entry.id   AF-A0A847B4Q0-F1
#
_cell.length_a   1.000
_cell.length_b   1.000
_cell.length_c   1.000
_cell.angle_alpha   90.00
_cell.angle_beta   90.00
_cell.angle_gamma   90.00
#
_symmetry.space_group_name_H-M   'P 1'
#
loop_
_entity.id
_entity.type
_entity.pdbx_description
1 polymer ?
#
loop_
_entity_poly.entity_id
_entity_poly.type
_entity_poly.pdbx_seq_one_letter_code
_entity_poly.pdbx_strand_id
1 'polypeptide(L)'
;MHSNKENVTYRHQLKKEQREAVYIVWTVITIVSFAVIIFPFFTNNETVLKNSPTCISIGKYNRECCLCGMTRAFIEISNGNFRNAISLNKGSIPLFFIITINAIVYIINLINRMYSTKR
;
A
#
# COMPACT_ATOMS: atom_id res chain seq x y z
N MET A 1 10.69 45.51 -13.72
CA MET A 1 11.00 44.74 -12.48
C MET A 1 9.78 44.11 -11.80
N HIS A 2 8.56 44.65 -11.94
CA HIS A 2 7.34 44.09 -11.32
C HIS A 2 6.94 42.70 -11.85
N SER A 3 6.95 42.51 -13.18
CA SER A 3 6.56 41.24 -13.83
C SER A 3 7.43 40.02 -13.44
N ASN A 4 8.70 40.23 -13.06
CA ASN A 4 9.56 39.12 -12.64
C ASN A 4 9.19 38.58 -11.24
N LYS A 5 8.75 39.45 -10.32
CA LYS A 5 8.36 39.05 -8.97
C LYS A 5 7.06 38.23 -8.97
N GLU A 6 6.07 38.64 -9.76
CA GLU A 6 4.81 37.91 -9.92
C GLU A 6 5.01 36.50 -10.51
N ASN A 7 5.87 36.39 -11.54
CA ASN A 7 6.23 35.10 -12.14
C ASN A 7 6.99 34.16 -11.20
N VAL A 8 7.72 34.68 -10.22
CA VAL A 8 8.40 33.87 -9.19
C VAL A 8 7.39 33.39 -8.15
N THR A 9 6.54 34.28 -7.62
CA THR A 9 5.51 33.93 -6.63
C THR A 9 4.53 32.88 -7.17
N TYR A 10 4.05 33.04 -8.40
CA TYR A 10 3.15 32.08 -9.05
C TYR A 10 3.78 30.68 -9.15
N ARG A 11 5.05 30.58 -9.55
CA ARG A 11 5.77 29.30 -9.63
C ARG A 11 5.95 28.63 -8.27
N HIS A 12 6.17 29.41 -7.21
CA HIS A 12 6.24 28.85 -5.85
C HIS A 12 4.89 28.32 -5.37
N GLN A 13 3.81 29.05 -5.66
CA GLN A 13 2.45 28.65 -5.29
C GLN A 13 2.02 27.37 -6.02
N LEU A 14 2.28 27.28 -7.33
CA LEU A 14 2.01 26.09 -8.12
C LEU A 14 2.77 24.86 -7.62
N LYS A 15 4.06 25.01 -7.27
CA LYS A 15 4.87 23.92 -6.70
C LYS A 15 4.32 23.44 -5.36
N LYS A 16 3.76 24.33 -4.54
CA LYS A 16 3.15 23.97 -3.26
C LYS A 16 1.87 23.16 -3.48
N GLU A 17 0.99 23.62 -4.36
CA GLU A 17 -0.25 22.93 -4.69
C GLU A 17 -0.01 21.53 -5.28
N GLN A 18 0.97 21.41 -6.20
CA GLN A 18 1.37 20.12 -6.75
C GLN A 18 1.88 19.14 -5.69
N ARG A 19 2.69 19.62 -4.74
CA ARG A 19 3.21 18.78 -3.64
C ARG A 19 2.08 18.30 -2.73
N GLU A 20 1.11 19.16 -2.42
CA GLU A 20 -0.04 18.75 -1.60
C GLU A 20 -0.93 17.75 -2.35
N ALA A 21 -1.16 17.93 -3.65
CA ALA A 21 -1.90 16.94 -4.44
C ALA A 21 -1.22 15.56 -4.45
N VAL A 22 0.10 15.52 -4.68
CA VAL A 22 0.89 14.27 -4.62
C VAL A 22 0.82 13.65 -3.22
N TYR A 23 0.89 14.46 -2.17
CA TYR A 23 0.80 13.98 -0.79
C TYR A 23 -0.57 13.37 -0.49
N ILE A 24 -1.66 13.98 -0.95
CA ILE A 24 -3.02 13.44 -0.78
C ILE A 24 -3.14 12.08 -1.48
N VAL A 25 -2.68 11.98 -2.73
CA VAL A 25 -2.70 10.71 -3.49
C VAL A 25 -1.88 9.65 -2.76
N TRP A 26 -0.68 9.99 -2.31
CA TRP A 26 0.18 9.06 -1.56
C TRP A 26 -0.45 8.61 -0.24
N THR A 27 -1.17 9.50 0.45
CA THR A 27 -1.93 9.21 1.67
C THR A 27 -3.02 8.18 1.40
N VAL A 28 -3.84 8.39 0.37
CA VAL A 28 -4.93 7.46 0.00
C VAL A 28 -4.37 6.09 -0.36
N ILE A 29 -3.32 6.03 -1.19
CA ILE A 29 -2.66 4.78 -1.57
C ILE A 29 -2.12 4.05 -0.33
N THR A 30 -1.50 4.78 0.59
CA THR A 30 -0.95 4.20 1.82
C THR A 30 -2.03 3.64 2.72
N ILE A 31 -3.13 4.36 2.93
CA ILE A 31 -4.27 3.89 3.75
C ILE A 31 -4.87 2.61 3.16
N VAL A 32 -5.14 2.60 1.84
CA VAL A 32 -5.70 1.42 1.17
C VAL A 32 -4.75 0.24 1.25
N SER A 33 -3.46 0.45 0.98
CA SER A 33 -2.45 -0.62 1.04
C SER A 33 -2.25 -1.16 2.46
N PHE A 34 -2.26 -0.27 3.45
CA PHE A 34 -2.16 -0.67 4.86
C PHE A 34 -3.38 -1.50 5.29
N ALA A 35 -4.59 -1.12 4.87
CA ALA A 35 -5.80 -1.91 5.12
C ALA A 35 -5.68 -3.33 4.54
N VAL A 36 -5.08 -3.50 3.36
CA VAL A 36 -4.83 -4.83 2.76
C VAL A 36 -3.90 -5.70 3.62
N ILE A 37 -2.88 -5.12 4.24
CA ILE A 37 -1.97 -5.86 5.15
C ILE A 37 -2.64 -6.18 6.47
N ILE A 38 -3.45 -5.26 7.00
CA ILE A 38 -4.07 -5.39 8.31
C ILE A 38 -5.28 -6.34 8.28
N PHE A 39 -6.02 -6.37 7.19
CA PHE A 39 -7.23 -7.20 7.05
C PHE A 39 -7.01 -8.69 7.39
N PRO A 40 -5.96 -9.37 6.90
CA PRO A 40 -5.64 -10.76 7.27
C PRO A 40 -5.54 -11.04 8.76
N PHE A 41 -5.05 -10.09 9.57
CA PHE A 41 -4.90 -10.26 11.02
C PHE A 41 -6.23 -10.38 11.77
N PHE A 42 -7.32 -9.91 11.16
CA PHE A 42 -8.67 -9.97 11.74
C PHE A 42 -9.52 -11.08 11.14
N THR A 43 -9.01 -11.82 10.15
CA THR A 43 -9.78 -12.86 9.46
C THR A 43 -9.39 -14.26 9.90
N ASN A 44 -10.39 -15.12 10.11
CA ASN A 44 -10.17 -16.54 10.31
C ASN A 44 -9.90 -17.22 8.95
N ASN A 45 -8.78 -17.94 8.86
CA ASN A 45 -8.28 -18.60 7.65
C ASN A 45 -9.37 -19.40 6.93
N GLU A 46 -10.17 -20.16 7.68
CA GLU A 46 -11.21 -21.05 7.13
C GLU A 46 -12.34 -20.28 6.43
N THR A 47 -12.76 -19.13 6.99
CA THR A 47 -13.84 -18.32 6.44
C THR A 47 -13.43 -17.65 5.13
N VAL A 48 -12.19 -17.17 5.05
CA VAL A 48 -11.67 -16.52 3.83
C VAL A 48 -11.49 -17.56 2.73
N LEU A 49 -10.96 -18.74 3.06
CA LEU A 49 -10.74 -19.83 2.11
C LEU A 49 -12.05 -20.36 1.53
N LYS A 50 -13.09 -20.52 2.36
CA LYS A 50 -14.40 -21.05 1.95
C LYS A 50 -15.19 -20.09 1.06
N ASN A 51 -15.04 -18.77 1.28
CA ASN A 51 -15.78 -17.74 0.54
C ASN A 51 -14.98 -17.14 -0.63
N SER A 52 -13.71 -17.51 -0.80
CA SER A 52 -12.90 -17.02 -1.91
C SER A 52 -13.33 -17.67 -3.22
N PRO A 53 -13.74 -16.90 -4.23
CA PRO A 53 -14.08 -17.45 -5.54
C PRO A 53 -12.86 -18.11 -6.19
N THR A 54 -13.11 -19.11 -7.04
CA THR A 54 -12.07 -19.74 -7.83
C THR A 54 -11.44 -18.72 -8.78
N CYS A 55 -10.09 -18.68 -8.81
CA CYS A 55 -9.33 -17.77 -9.68
C CYS A 55 -9.72 -18.06 -11.14
N ILE A 56 -10.29 -17.08 -11.87
CA ILE A 56 -10.74 -17.27 -13.26
C ILE A 56 -9.60 -17.81 -14.15
N SER A 57 -8.36 -17.37 -13.88
CA SER A 57 -7.17 -17.84 -14.60
C SER A 57 -6.95 -19.35 -14.47
N ILE A 58 -7.16 -19.89 -13.27
CA ILE A 58 -7.08 -21.33 -13.02
C ILE A 58 -8.29 -22.02 -13.65
N GLY A 59 -9.50 -21.48 -13.43
CA GLY A 59 -10.74 -22.09 -13.92
C GLY A 59 -10.87 -22.15 -15.45
N LYS A 60 -10.35 -21.16 -16.18
CA LYS A 60 -10.51 -21.04 -17.64
C LYS A 60 -9.25 -21.40 -18.43
N TYR A 61 -8.06 -21.09 -17.88
CA TYR A 61 -6.80 -21.24 -18.61
C TYR A 61 -5.84 -22.24 -17.96
N ASN A 62 -6.20 -22.84 -16.82
CA ASN A 62 -5.35 -23.71 -16.03
C ASN A 62 -3.96 -23.12 -15.74
N ARG A 63 -3.91 -21.79 -15.54
CA ARG A 63 -2.68 -21.04 -15.27
C ARG A 63 -2.85 -20.18 -14.04
N GLU A 64 -1.81 -20.12 -13.22
CA GLU A 64 -1.74 -19.19 -12.09
C GLU A 64 -1.54 -17.76 -12.62
N CYS A 65 -2.32 -16.80 -12.11
CA CYS A 65 -2.03 -15.38 -12.33
C CYS A 65 -1.11 -14.86 -11.23
N CYS A 66 -0.44 -13.72 -11.47
CA CYS A 66 0.53 -13.14 -10.52
C CYS A 66 -0.05 -12.85 -9.12
N LEU A 67 -1.38 -12.75 -9.01
CA LEU A 67 -2.10 -12.46 -7.77
C LEU A 67 -2.86 -13.68 -7.21
N CYS A 68 -2.94 -14.81 -7.92
CA CYS A 68 -3.57 -16.00 -7.33
C CYS A 68 -2.75 -16.37 -6.07
N GLY A 69 -3.45 -16.79 -5.01
CA GLY A 69 -2.82 -17.15 -3.74
C GLY A 69 -2.32 -15.97 -2.89
N MET A 70 -2.37 -14.72 -3.35
CA MET A 70 -1.80 -13.58 -2.63
C MET A 70 -2.51 -13.32 -1.28
N THR A 71 -3.84 -13.34 -1.23
CA THR A 71 -4.60 -13.20 0.02
C THR A 71 -4.23 -14.30 1.02
N ARG A 72 -4.10 -15.55 0.55
CA ARG A 72 -3.69 -16.69 1.39
C ARG A 72 -2.24 -16.52 1.86
N ALA A 73 -1.36 -16.03 1.00
CA ALA A 73 0.02 -15.76 1.36
C ALA A 73 0.12 -14.68 2.43
N PHE A 74 -0.70 -13.63 2.38
CA PHE A 74 -0.75 -12.58 3.41
C PHE A 74 -1.30 -13.10 4.74
N ILE A 75 -2.26 -14.02 4.70
CA ILE A 75 -2.73 -14.74 5.89
C ILE A 75 -1.61 -15.61 6.49
N GLU A 76 -0.86 -16.34 5.67
CA GLU A 76 0.31 -17.10 6.17
C GLU A 76 1.37 -16.16 6.76
N ILE A 77 1.61 -15.00 6.15
CA ILE A 77 2.51 -13.97 6.70
C ILE A 77 1.99 -13.47 8.06
N SER A 78 0.69 -13.19 8.21
CA SER A 78 0.14 -12.75 9.51
C SER A 78 0.24 -13.82 10.59
N ASN A 79 0.27 -15.10 10.20
CA ASN A 79 0.50 -16.24 11.11
C ASN A 79 1.99 -16.55 11.35
N GLY A 80 2.92 -15.77 10.75
CA GLY A 80 4.37 -16.00 10.85
C GLY A 80 4.93 -17.11 9.95
N ASN A 81 4.10 -17.69 9.07
CA ASN A 81 4.44 -18.80 8.19
C ASN A 81 5.00 -18.34 6.83
N PHE A 82 6.14 -17.65 6.84
CA PHE A 82 6.75 -17.09 5.63
C PHE A 82 7.10 -18.12 4.56
N ARG A 83 7.48 -19.36 4.96
CA ARG A 83 7.77 -20.44 4.00
C ARG A 83 6.53 -20.82 3.19
N ASN A 84 5.39 -20.93 3.86
CA ASN A 84 4.13 -21.29 3.22
C ASN A 84 3.59 -20.13 2.38
N ALA A 85 3.80 -18.89 2.81
CA ALA A 85 3.48 -17.71 2.02
C ALA A 85 4.22 -17.67 0.66
N ILE A 86 5.51 -18.03 0.64
CA ILE A 86 6.29 -18.11 -0.61
C ILE A 86 5.74 -19.19 -1.55
N SER A 87 5.37 -20.36 -1.02
CA SER A 87 4.79 -21.42 -1.86
C SER A 87 3.44 -21.04 -2.44
N LEU A 88 2.66 -20.21 -1.74
CA LEU A 88 1.39 -19.70 -2.22
C LEU A 88 1.56 -18.57 -3.25
N ASN A 89 2.52 -17.67 -3.04
CA ASN A 89 2.86 -16.62 -3.99
C ASN A 89 4.27 -16.07 -3.70
N LYS A 90 5.21 -16.27 -4.64
CA LYS A 90 6.61 -15.82 -4.49
C LYS A 90 6.75 -14.30 -4.34
N GLY A 91 5.83 -13.53 -4.91
CA GLY A 91 5.82 -12.07 -4.82
C GLY A 91 5.23 -11.52 -3.53
N SER A 92 4.61 -12.36 -2.69
CA SER A 92 3.93 -11.93 -1.47
C SER A 92 4.88 -11.28 -0.46
N ILE A 93 6.04 -11.87 -0.21
CA ILE A 93 7.01 -11.35 0.76
C ILE A 93 7.58 -9.99 0.35
N PRO A 94 8.14 -9.82 -0.87
CA PRO A 94 8.62 -8.50 -1.29
C PRO A 94 7.51 -7.44 -1.25
N LEU A 95 6.30 -7.77 -1.69
CA LEU A 95 5.18 -6.84 -1.69
C LEU A 95 4.78 -6.42 -0.27
N PHE A 96 4.71 -7.37 0.66
CA PHE A 96 4.44 -7.10 2.06
C PHE A 96 5.46 -6.10 2.63
N PHE A 97 6.76 -6.34 2.43
CA PHE A 97 7.80 -5.43 2.91
C PHE A 97 7.73 -4.04 2.28
N ILE A 98 7.46 -3.94 0.97
CA ILE A 98 7.30 -2.64 0.29
C ILE A 98 6.17 -1.83 0.93
N ILE A 99 5.02 -2.45 1.15
CA ILE A 99 3.87 -1.76 1.76
C ILE A 99 4.18 -1.40 3.22
N THR A 100 4.80 -2.31 4.00
CA THR A 100 5.20 -2.04 5.39
C THR A 100 6.17 -0.87 5.48
N ILE A 101 7.22 -0.85 4.65
CA ILE A 101 8.19 0.25 4.60
C ILE A 101 7.49 1.54 4.20
N ASN A 102 6.64 1.51 3.17
CA ASN A 102 5.86 2.68 2.75
C ASN A 102 5.00 3.23 3.89
N ALA A 103 4.33 2.37 4.66
CA ALA A 103 3.55 2.75 5.83
C ALA A 103 4.43 3.38 6.93
N ILE A 104 5.60 2.83 7.22
CA ILE A 104 6.56 3.40 8.19
C ILE A 104 7.01 4.80 7.76
N VAL A 105 7.41 4.96 6.48
CA VAL A 105 7.85 6.25 5.94
C VAL A 105 6.71 7.29 6.01
N TYR A 106 5.48 6.88 5.71
CA TYR A 106 4.31 7.74 5.84
C TYR A 106 4.08 8.18 7.30
N ILE A 107 4.15 7.27 8.27
CA ILE A 107 3.99 7.60 9.70
C ILE A 107 5.07 8.59 10.16
N ILE A 108 6.33 8.37 9.79
CA ILE A 108 7.43 9.29 10.10
C ILE A 108 7.16 10.68 9.51
N ASN A 109 6.71 10.75 8.26
CA ASN A 109 6.38 12.02 7.61
C ASN A 109 5.21 12.73 8.31
N LEU A 110 4.15 11.99 8.66
CA LEU A 110 2.99 12.50 9.38
C LEU A 110 3.40 13.09 10.74
N ILE A 111 4.22 12.37 11.50
CA ILE A 111 4.75 12.84 12.79
C ILE A 111 5.55 14.13 12.59
N ASN A 112 6.45 14.18 11.61
CA ASN A 112 7.25 15.38 11.32
C ASN A 112 6.37 16.58 10.93
N ARG A 113 5.31 16.38 10.13
CA ARG A 113 4.33 17.41 9.81
C ARG A 113 3.61 17.92 11.07
N MET A 114 3.17 17.01 11.94
CA MET A 114 2.51 17.38 13.21
C MET A 114 3.42 18.20 14.14
N TYR A 115 4.70 17.82 14.25
CA TYR A 115 5.69 18.59 15.01
C TYR A 115 5.94 19.98 14.41
N SER A 116 5.98 20.09 13.07
CA SER A 116 6.20 21.38 12.40
C SER A 116 5.01 22.34 12.51
N THR A 117 3.78 21.83 12.64
CA THR A 117 2.58 22.68 12.81
C THR A 117 2.41 23.18 14.25
N LYS A 118 3.04 22.51 15.22
CA LYS A 118 2.96 22.86 16.65
C LYS A 118 3.98 23.93 17.08
N ARG A 119 4.93 24.27 16.22
CA ARG A 119 5.97 25.29 16.43
C ARG A 119 5.59 26.57 15.71
#